data_AF-A0A2J0KTE2-F1
#
_entry.id   AF-A0A2J0KTE2-F1
#
_cell.length_a   1.000
_cell.length_b   1.000
_cell.length_c   1.000
_cell.angle_alpha   90.00
_cell.angle_beta   90.00
_cell.angle_gamma   90.00
#
_symmetry.space_group_name_H-M   'P 1'
#
loop_
_entity.id
_entity.type
_entity.pdbx_description
1 polymer ?
#
loop_
_entity_poly.entity_id
_entity_poly.type
_entity_poly.pdbx_seq_one_letter_code
_entity_poly.pdbx_strand_id
1 'polypeptide(L)' 'MLRKAGLVKSVRGSQGGYNLARDPSLITVGDVIRALEGPIAPVYCVSEEDPGSCDEADYCITRT' A
#
# COMPACT_ATOMS: atom_id res chain seq x y z
N MET A 1 9.01 -5.61 -2.87
CA MET A 1 7.88 -4.76 -2.43
C MET A 1 8.22 -3.29 -2.61
N LEU A 2 9.02 -2.67 -1.73
CA LEU A 2 9.32 -1.21 -1.81
C LEU A 2 9.98 -0.73 -3.12
N ARG A 3 10.94 -1.49 -3.67
CA ARG A 3 11.55 -1.16 -4.98
C ARG A 3 10.53 -1.26 -6.13
N LYS A 4 9.66 -2.26 -6.08
CA LYS A 4 8.61 -2.48 -7.10
C LYS A 4 7.52 -1.40 -7.01
N ALA A 5 7.23 -0.94 -5.79
CA ALA A 5 6.32 0.19 -5.51
C ALA A 5 6.95 1.57 -5.78
N GLY A 6 8.19 1.64 -6.28
CA GLY A 6 8.84 2.91 -6.61
C GLY A 6 9.17 3.80 -5.41
N LEU A 7 9.25 3.22 -4.20
CA LEU A 7 9.60 3.95 -2.97
C LEU A 7 11.12 4.03 -2.76
N VAL A 8 11.85 2.99 -3.17
CA VAL A 8 13.30 2.93 -3.07
C VAL A 8 13.94 2.52 -4.39
N LYS A 9 15.15 3.02 -4.65
CA LYS A 9 16.01 2.60 -5.75
C LYS A 9 17.24 1.89 -5.20
N SER A 10 17.65 0.82 -5.89
CA SER A 10 18.87 0.06 -5.56
C SER A 10 20.06 0.63 -6.32
N VAL A 11 21.15 0.92 -5.62
CA VAL A 11 22.44 1.28 -6.23
C VAL A 11 23.39 0.09 -6.05
N ARG A 12 24.04 -0.32 -7.13
CA ARG A 12 25.02 -1.43 -7.13
C ARG A 12 26.44 -0.90 -6.86
N GLY A 13 27.32 -1.77 -6.38
CA GLY A 13 28.73 -1.47 -6.10
C GLY A 13 29.10 -1.69 -4.64
N SER A 14 30.40 -1.56 -4.31
CA SER A 14 30.91 -1.71 -2.94
C SER A 14 30.37 -0.67 -1.96
N GLN A 15 29.98 0.51 -2.47
CA GLN A 15 29.26 1.54 -1.73
C GLN A 15 27.77 1.58 -2.10
N GLY A 16 27.24 0.45 -2.58
CA GLY A 16 25.84 0.31 -2.95
C GLY A 16 24.90 0.33 -1.75
N GLY A 17 23.60 0.26 -2.03
CA GLY A 17 22.57 0.30 -1.01
C GLY A 17 21.23 0.73 -1.59
N TYR A 18 20.36 1.24 -0.72
CA TYR A 18 19.07 1.78 -1.11
C TYR A 18 18.98 3.25 -0.79
N ASN A 19 18.41 4.00 -1.73
CA ASN A 19 18.04 5.39 -1.55
C ASN A 19 16.55 5.55 -1.81
N LEU A 20 15.93 6.59 -1.25
CA LEU A 20 14.58 6.96 -1.64
C LEU A 20 14.53 7.25 -3.14
N ALA A 21 13.48 6.76 -3.78
CA ALA A 21 13.25 6.96 -5.21
C ALA A 21 12.52 8.28 -5.51
N ARG A 22 11.91 8.89 -4.50
CA ARG A 22 11.18 10.17 -4.57
C ARG A 22 11.56 11.05 -3.36
N ASP A 23 11.19 12.32 -3.40
CA ASP A 23 11.36 13.22 -2.26
C ASP A 23 10.63 12.67 -1.01
N PRO A 24 11.23 12.71 0.19
CA PRO A 24 10.59 12.21 1.41
C PRO A 24 9.22 12.83 1.70
N SER A 25 9.02 14.11 1.36
CA SER A 25 7.75 14.81 1.57
C SER A 25 6.60 14.26 0.71
N LEU A 26 6.93 13.51 -0.35
CA LEU A 26 5.97 12.86 -1.25
C LEU A 26 5.74 11.38 -0.91
N ILE A 27 6.40 10.85 0.12
CA ILE A 27 6.26 9.46 0.56
C ILE A 27 5.44 9.44 1.84
N THR A 28 4.22 8.93 1.75
CA THR A 28 3.34 8.83 2.92
C THR A 28 3.56 7.50 3.65
N VAL A 29 3.18 7.44 4.93
CA VAL A 29 3.11 6.17 5.67
C VAL A 29 2.16 5.19 4.96
N GLY A 30 1.07 5.70 4.39
CA GLY A 30 0.13 4.89 3.60
C GLY A 30 0.76 4.26 2.36
N ASP A 31 1.74 4.90 1.72
CA ASP A 31 2.46 4.29 0.59
C ASP A 31 3.28 3.08 1.05
N VAL A 32 3.94 3.22 2.21
CA VAL A 32 4.80 2.17 2.77
C VAL A 32 3.95 0.97 3.18
N ILE A 33 2.86 1.20 3.91
CA ILE A 33 1.97 0.12 4.36
C ILE A 33 1.36 -0.58 3.13
N ARG A 34 0.81 0.16 2.16
CA ARG A 34 0.24 -0.46 0.94
C ARG A 34 1.25 -1.25 0.14
N ALA A 35 2.51 -0.83 0.11
CA ALA A 35 3.57 -1.56 -0.58
C ALA A 35 3.94 -2.88 0.10
N LEU A 36 3.73 -3.00 1.42
CA LEU A 36 4.09 -4.18 2.23
C LEU A 36 2.90 -5.12 2.45
N GLU A 37 1.72 -4.57 2.75
CA GLU A 37 0.53 -5.32 3.15
C GLU A 37 -0.53 -5.42 2.04
N GLY A 38 -0.49 -4.53 1.05
CA GLY A 38 -1.51 -4.44 -0.01
C GLY A 38 -2.55 -3.34 0.25
N PRO A 39 -3.65 -3.32 -0.52
CA PRO A 39 -4.75 -2.38 -0.32
C PRO A 39 -5.28 -2.45 1.12
N ILE A 40 -5.55 -1.30 1.73
CA ILE A 40 -5.98 -1.22 3.13
C ILE A 40 -7.44 -0.83 3.15
N ALA A 41 -8.28 -1.68 3.71
CA ALA A 41 -9.69 -1.43 3.93
C ALA A 41 -9.99 -1.44 5.43
N PRO A 42 -10.67 -0.42 5.99
CA PRO A 42 -11.01 -0.39 7.42
C PRO A 42 -11.92 -1.55 7.85
N VAL A 43 -12.76 -2.02 6.93
CA VAL A 43 -13.60 -3.21 7.07
C VAL A 43 -13.64 -3.95 5.74
N TYR A 44 -13.86 -5.26 5.79
CA TYR A 44 -13.85 -6.11 4.59
C TYR A 44 -14.83 -5.64 3.51
N CYS A 45 -16.00 -5.15 3.92
CA CYS A 45 -17.08 -4.73 3.02
C CYS A 45 -16.77 -3.48 2.17
N VAL A 46 -15.65 -2.80 2.44
CA VAL A 46 -15.15 -1.68 1.60
C VAL A 46 -13.78 -2.01 0.99
N SER A 47 -13.42 -3.28 0.93
CA SER A 47 -12.20 -3.73 0.27
C SER A 47 -12.28 -3.53 -1.24
N GLU A 48 -11.22 -2.97 -1.82
CA GLU A 48 -11.07 -2.85 -3.27
C GLU A 48 -10.64 -4.17 -3.92
N GLU A 49 -10.10 -5.12 -3.14
CA GLU A 49 -9.62 -6.39 -3.67
C GLU A 49 -10.76 -7.35 -4.03
N ASP A 50 -11.88 -7.26 -3.32
CA ASP A 50 -13.04 -8.13 -3.55
C ASP A 50 -14.36 -7.42 -3.16
N PRO A 51 -14.85 -6.50 -4.02
CA PRO A 51 -15.97 -5.61 -3.69
C PRO A 51 -17.31 -6.34 -3.47
N GLY A 52 -17.43 -7.59 -3.94
CA GLY A 52 -18.70 -8.33 -4.01
C GLY A 52 -18.87 -9.43 -2.98
N SER A 53 -17.87 -9.72 -2.15
CA SER A 53 -17.82 -10.93 -1.31
C SER A 53 -18.13 -10.71 0.16
N CYS A 54 -18.40 -9.48 0.59
CA CYS A 54 -18.86 -9.25 1.96
C CYS A 54 -20.32 -9.69 2.11
N ASP A 55 -20.56 -10.73 2.91
CA ASP A 55 -21.88 -11.28 3.20
C ASP A 55 -22.72 -10.33 4.10
N GLU A 56 -22.07 -9.55 4.98
CA GLU A 56 -22.68 -8.56 5.87
C GLU A 56 -22.91 -7.19 5.21
N ALA A 57 -22.73 -7.18 3.90
CA ALA A 57 -23.03 -6.16 2.92
C ALA A 57 -24.13 -5.17 3.33
N ASP A 58 -25.32 -5.71 3.61
CA ASP A 58 -26.56 -4.95 3.78
C ASP A 58 -26.65 -4.25 5.15
N TYR A 59 -25.79 -4.64 6.09
CA TYR A 59 -25.76 -4.10 7.45
C TYR A 59 -24.50 -3.27 7.74
N CYS A 60 -23.56 -3.18 6.79
CA CYS A 60 -22.30 -2.48 6.96
C CYS A 60 -22.47 -0.96 6.80
N ILE A 61 -22.49 -0.22 7.91
CA ILE A 61 -22.65 1.26 7.90
C ILE A 61 -21.54 2.02 7.16
N THR A 62 -20.38 1.39 6.97
CA THR A 62 -19.23 1.99 6.26
C THR A 62 -19.38 1.85 4.75
N ARG A 63 -20.29 0.98 4.28
CA ARG A 63 -20.58 0.74 2.86
C ARG A 63 -21.84 1.49 2.45
N THR A 64 -21.73 2.82 2.35
CA THR A 64 -22.80 3.73 1.87
C THR A 64 -22.77 3.92 0.37
#